data_AF-A0A1W0E5T7-F1
#
_entry.id   AF-A0A1W0E5T7-F1
#
_cell.length_a   1.000
_cell.length_b   1.000
_cell.length_c   1.000
_cell.angle_alpha   90.00
_cell.angle_beta   90.00
_cell.angle_gamma   90.00
#
_symmetry.space_group_name_H-M   'P 1'
#
loop_
_entity.id
_entity.type
_entity.pdbx_description
1 polymer ?
#
loop_
_entity_poly.entity_id
_entity_poly.type
_entity_poly.pdbx_seq_one_letter_code
_entity_poly.pdbx_strand_id
1 'polypeptide(L)'
;MKRRSEEIKEGGFLFNEKDNIKMDLKYTKEPKISYIDSKNKSCEYCGTLKIDVEILDVFDLKLCTKCKIENIKFITKTECKNEYLLNDQELKNFPCLNKPNPRKGTWNQMFLYCKSSIEQFAIKKYGSLEEISKLKKQKECEKLKKKVKKIKKLVKKSKTKVVISQIKEKHKHYFKQKGNKGVCDCGMEIEMTTL
;
A
#
# COMPACT_ATOMS: atom_id res chain seq x y z
N MET A 1 50.02 -8.51 -17.90
CA MET A 1 49.26 -7.27 -17.62
C MET A 1 48.55 -6.81 -18.89
N LYS A 2 47.21 -6.69 -18.84
CA LYS A 2 46.29 -5.83 -19.62
C LYS A 2 44.95 -6.56 -19.78
N ARG A 3 43.95 -6.09 -19.05
CA ARG A 3 42.55 -6.53 -19.16
C ARG A 3 41.95 -5.91 -20.43
N ARG A 4 41.19 -6.72 -21.14
CA ARG A 4 40.44 -6.39 -22.35
C ARG A 4 39.20 -5.58 -21.97
N SER A 5 39.01 -4.47 -22.67
CA SER A 5 37.88 -3.54 -22.66
C SER A 5 36.65 -4.19 -23.30
N GLU A 6 35.48 -4.07 -22.66
CA GLU A 6 34.18 -4.29 -23.30
C GLU A 6 33.22 -3.15 -22.93
N GLU A 7 32.58 -2.65 -23.98
CA GLU A 7 31.90 -1.38 -24.13
C GLU A 7 30.49 -1.38 -23.51
N ILE A 8 30.13 -0.26 -22.88
CA ILE A 8 28.79 0.03 -22.39
C ILE A 8 27.97 0.55 -23.57
N LYS A 9 26.96 -0.20 -23.99
CA LYS A 9 26.04 0.22 -25.05
C LYS A 9 25.05 1.28 -24.55
N GLU A 10 25.08 2.40 -25.25
CA GLU A 10 24.22 3.56 -25.17
C GLU A 10 22.75 3.19 -25.42
N GLY A 11 21.85 3.73 -24.59
CA GLY A 11 20.41 3.70 -24.78
C GLY A 11 19.86 5.08 -24.44
N GLY A 12 19.78 5.93 -25.47
CA GLY A 12 19.60 7.37 -25.42
C GLY A 12 18.32 7.87 -24.75
N PHE A 13 18.51 8.97 -24.03
CA PHE A 13 17.51 9.82 -23.42
C PHE A 13 17.11 10.87 -24.47
N LEU A 14 15.91 10.78 -25.05
CA LEU A 14 15.36 11.84 -25.91
C LEU A 14 14.69 12.90 -25.01
N PHE A 15 15.42 13.97 -24.71
CA PHE A 15 14.81 15.23 -24.28
C PHE A 15 14.10 15.86 -25.49
N ASN A 16 12.79 16.06 -25.39
CA ASN A 16 12.06 16.92 -26.33
C ASN A 16 12.08 18.36 -25.80
N GLU A 17 12.57 19.29 -26.62
CA GLU A 17 12.75 20.72 -26.32
C GLU A 17 11.43 21.53 -26.33
N LYS A 18 10.34 20.96 -25.79
CA LYS A 18 9.04 21.66 -25.65
C LYS A 18 8.40 21.58 -24.27
N ASP A 19 9.15 21.18 -23.24
CA ASP A 19 8.70 21.29 -21.84
C ASP A 19 9.08 22.65 -21.24
N ASN A 20 8.60 23.72 -21.87
CA ASN A 20 8.50 25.03 -21.24
C ASN A 20 7.26 25.04 -20.33
N ILE A 21 7.39 24.48 -19.12
CA ILE A 21 6.46 24.75 -18.02
C ILE A 21 7.27 25.09 -16.77
N LYS A 22 7.58 26.39 -16.67
CA LYS A 22 7.84 27.20 -15.48
C LYS A 22 8.09 26.41 -14.17
N MET A 23 9.37 26.26 -13.82
CA MET A 23 9.79 25.95 -12.46
C MET A 23 9.48 27.15 -11.55
N ASP A 24 8.24 27.22 -11.07
CA ASP A 24 7.83 28.22 -10.09
C ASP A 24 7.92 27.66 -8.66
N LEU A 25 8.89 28.22 -7.94
CA LEU A 25 8.85 28.63 -6.53
C LEU A 25 8.96 27.55 -5.44
N LYS A 26 10.12 27.63 -4.76
CA LYS A 26 10.40 27.16 -3.40
C LYS A 26 9.13 27.25 -2.52
N TYR A 27 8.65 26.09 -2.05
CA TYR A 27 7.63 26.01 -1.02
C TYR A 27 8.24 26.37 0.34
N THR A 28 8.46 27.66 0.59
CA THR A 28 8.56 28.21 1.94
C THR A 28 7.24 28.91 2.22
N LYS A 29 6.21 28.14 2.61
CA LYS A 29 5.05 28.75 3.25
C LYS A 29 5.52 29.23 4.62
N GLU A 30 5.82 30.52 4.70
CA GLU A 30 5.88 31.21 5.99
C GLU A 30 4.55 30.93 6.72
N PRO A 31 4.58 30.56 8.01
CA PRO A 31 3.35 30.35 8.75
C PRO A 31 2.57 31.67 8.70
N LYS A 32 1.37 31.64 8.11
CA LYS A 32 0.47 32.79 8.09
C LYS A 32 0.01 33.04 9.52
N ILE A 33 0.80 33.80 10.28
CA ILE A 33 0.46 34.26 11.62
C ILE A 33 -0.34 35.55 11.43
N SER A 34 -1.66 35.44 11.47
CA SER A 34 -2.52 36.62 11.45
C SER A 34 -2.70 37.14 12.88
N TYR A 35 -2.36 38.42 13.10
CA TYR A 35 -2.80 39.15 14.28
C TYR A 35 -4.26 39.57 14.06
N ILE A 36 -5.18 39.00 14.84
CA ILE A 36 -6.64 39.22 14.70
C ILE A 36 -7.20 39.64 16.06
N ASP A 37 -8.15 40.57 16.02
CA ASP A 37 -8.63 41.45 17.09
C ASP A 37 -8.68 40.91 18.52
N SER A 38 -8.22 41.79 19.41
CA SER A 38 -7.64 41.60 20.74
C SER A 38 -8.56 41.14 21.87
N LYS A 39 -9.68 40.45 21.61
CA LYS A 39 -10.60 40.08 22.71
C LYS A 39 -10.78 38.59 23.01
N ASN A 40 -10.47 37.63 22.12
CA ASN A 40 -10.82 36.22 22.43
C ASN A 40 -10.03 35.11 21.71
N LYS A 41 -8.81 35.39 21.24
CA LYS A 41 -7.98 34.40 20.53
C LYS A 41 -6.54 34.40 21.05
N SER A 42 -6.36 33.94 22.28
CA SER A 42 -5.06 33.53 22.83
C SER A 42 -4.94 31.99 22.81
N CYS A 43 -3.70 31.50 22.82
CA CYS A 43 -3.41 30.07 22.93
C CYS A 43 -4.00 29.51 24.23
N GLU A 44 -4.74 28.41 24.16
CA GLU A 44 -5.39 27.77 25.31
C GLU A 44 -4.42 27.30 26.40
N TYR A 45 -3.19 26.96 26.03
CA TYR A 45 -2.20 26.43 26.99
C TYR A 45 -1.28 27.48 27.59
N CYS A 46 -0.87 28.50 26.82
CA CYS A 46 0.16 29.45 27.25
C CYS A 46 -0.25 30.92 27.16
N GLY A 47 -1.48 31.22 26.73
CA GLY A 47 -2.00 32.59 26.63
C GLY A 47 -1.36 33.45 25.53
N THR A 48 -0.44 32.91 24.73
CA THR A 48 0.23 33.67 23.65
C THR A 48 -0.78 34.07 22.56
N LEU A 49 -0.69 35.31 22.08
CA LEU A 49 -1.58 35.85 21.02
C LEU A 49 -1.25 35.32 19.61
N LYS A 50 -0.04 34.79 19.41
CA LYS A 50 0.39 34.18 18.14
C LYS A 50 -0.19 32.78 17.99
N ILE A 51 -1.31 32.65 17.29
CA ILE A 51 -1.99 31.38 17.01
C ILE A 51 -1.62 30.87 15.61
N ASP A 52 -1.58 29.55 15.46
CA ASP A 52 -1.48 28.85 14.18
C ASP A 52 -2.86 28.82 13.50
N VAL A 53 -3.02 29.64 12.46
CA VAL A 53 -4.29 29.83 11.74
C VAL A 53 -4.74 28.55 11.04
N GLU A 54 -3.81 27.73 10.51
CA GLU A 54 -4.19 26.48 9.85
C GLU A 54 -4.86 25.49 10.82
N ILE A 55 -4.42 25.50 12.09
CA ILE A 55 -5.00 24.64 13.13
C ILE A 55 -6.33 25.16 13.62
N LEU A 56 -6.45 26.48 13.76
CA LEU A 56 -7.71 27.10 14.11
C LEU A 56 -8.76 26.84 13.02
N ASP A 57 -8.42 27.03 11.75
CA ASP A 57 -9.39 26.91 10.65
C ASP A 57 -9.83 25.46 10.40
N VAL A 58 -8.94 24.49 10.61
CA VAL A 58 -9.22 23.08 10.30
C VAL A 58 -9.78 22.32 11.49
N PHE A 59 -9.27 22.57 12.70
CA PHE A 59 -9.64 21.80 13.89
C PHE A 59 -10.39 22.62 14.94
N ASP A 60 -10.59 23.93 14.71
CA ASP A 60 -11.18 24.86 15.68
C ASP A 60 -10.40 24.93 17.01
N LEU A 61 -9.09 24.64 16.98
CA LEU A 61 -8.23 24.67 18.17
C LEU A 61 -7.36 25.93 18.22
N LYS A 62 -7.44 26.67 19.33
CA LYS A 62 -6.68 27.92 19.53
C LYS A 62 -5.28 27.62 20.09
N LEU A 63 -4.33 27.31 19.22
CA LEU A 63 -2.99 26.90 19.63
C LEU A 63 -1.89 27.70 18.95
N CYS A 64 -0.88 28.08 19.72
CA CYS A 64 0.37 28.58 19.16
C CYS A 64 1.21 27.42 18.59
N THR A 65 2.17 27.74 17.71
CA THR A 65 3.02 26.73 17.06
C THR A 65 3.79 25.86 18.05
N LYS A 66 4.19 26.41 19.21
CA LYS A 66 4.89 25.64 20.25
C LYS A 66 3.97 24.62 20.92
N CYS A 67 2.84 25.08 21.45
CA CYS A 67 1.88 24.22 22.14
C CYS A 67 1.25 23.18 21.20
N LYS A 68 1.13 23.48 19.90
CA LYS A 68 0.73 22.50 18.88
C LYS A 68 1.67 21.29 18.87
N ILE A 69 2.98 21.49 18.89
CA ILE A 69 3.98 20.41 18.80
C ILE A 69 3.98 19.57 20.08
N GLU A 70 3.82 20.21 21.23
CA GLU A 70 3.87 19.54 22.54
C GLU A 70 2.58 18.76 22.85
N ASN A 71 1.42 19.32 22.52
CA ASN A 71 0.13 18.80 22.99
C ASN A 71 -0.65 18.02 21.92
N ILE A 72 -0.40 18.26 20.63
CA ILE A 72 -1.13 17.58 19.55
C ILE A 72 -0.24 16.56 18.86
N LYS A 73 -0.76 15.33 18.79
CA LYS A 73 -0.23 14.28 17.92
C LYS A 73 -1.13 14.12 16.70
N PHE A 74 -0.54 14.27 15.52
CA PHE A 74 -1.19 13.95 14.26
C PHE A 74 -0.92 12.50 13.86
N ILE A 75 -1.92 11.86 13.26
CA ILE A 75 -1.82 10.52 12.67
C ILE A 75 -2.31 10.55 11.22
N THR A 76 -1.71 9.71 10.39
CA THR A 76 -2.04 9.59 8.97
C THR A 76 -3.32 8.80 8.76
N LYS A 77 -3.97 9.00 7.60
CA LYS A 77 -5.14 8.20 7.19
C LYS A 77 -4.92 6.69 7.29
N THR A 78 -3.73 6.21 6.95
CA THR A 78 -3.36 4.79 7.04
C THR A 78 -3.27 4.32 8.49
N GLU A 79 -2.71 5.14 9.38
CA GLU A 79 -2.67 4.85 10.81
C GLU A 79 -4.08 4.82 11.41
N CYS A 80 -4.97 5.74 11.03
CA CYS A 80 -6.36 5.70 11.48
C CYS A 80 -7.05 4.36 11.16
N LYS A 81 -6.84 3.84 9.94
CA LYS A 81 -7.41 2.56 9.51
C LYS A 81 -6.79 1.36 10.21
N ASN A 82 -5.46 1.35 10.30
CA ASN A 82 -4.73 0.21 10.84
C ASN A 82 -4.84 0.16 12.36
N GLU A 83 -4.72 1.30 13.03
CA GLU A 83 -4.67 1.41 14.48
C GLU A 83 -6.05 1.54 15.14
N TYR A 84 -7.01 2.18 14.48
CA TYR A 84 -8.35 2.40 15.06
C TYR A 84 -9.46 1.66 14.31
N LEU A 85 -9.10 0.84 13.31
CA LEU A 85 -10.04 0.04 12.52
C LEU A 85 -11.16 0.87 11.86
N LEU A 86 -10.91 2.15 11.60
CA LEU A 86 -11.87 3.07 11.01
C LEU A 86 -11.96 2.92 9.49
N ASN A 87 -13.14 3.18 8.95
CA ASN A 87 -13.39 3.13 7.50
C ASN A 87 -13.17 4.49 6.83
N ASP A 88 -12.99 4.47 5.51
CA ASP A 88 -12.81 5.70 4.72
C ASP A 88 -13.99 6.67 4.81
N GLN A 89 -15.22 6.14 4.85
CA GLN A 89 -16.43 6.95 4.95
C GLN A 89 -16.52 7.68 6.30
N GLU A 90 -16.11 7.01 7.38
CA GLU A 90 -16.09 7.60 8.71
C GLU A 90 -15.05 8.72 8.76
N LEU A 91 -13.85 8.47 8.21
CA LEU A 91 -12.75 9.44 8.21
C LEU A 91 -13.03 10.69 7.38
N LYS A 92 -13.89 10.62 6.35
CA LYS A 92 -14.27 11.81 5.55
C LYS A 92 -15.00 12.87 6.37
N ASN A 93 -15.65 12.47 7.46
CA ASN A 93 -16.39 13.39 8.33
C ASN A 93 -15.50 14.06 9.38
N PHE A 94 -14.21 13.71 9.43
CA PHE A 94 -13.26 14.30 10.39
C PHE A 94 -12.45 15.42 9.74
N PRO A 95 -12.16 16.51 10.49
CA PRO A 95 -11.24 17.52 10.05
C PRO A 95 -9.84 16.93 9.81
N CYS A 96 -9.19 17.34 8.72
CA CYS A 96 -7.87 16.86 8.36
C CYS A 96 -7.01 17.90 7.64
N LEU A 97 -5.69 17.83 7.86
CA LEU A 97 -4.71 18.63 7.13
C LEU A 97 -4.19 17.86 5.92
N ASN A 98 -4.21 18.52 4.76
CA ASN A 98 -3.62 18.01 3.53
C ASN A 98 -2.19 18.54 3.39
N LYS A 99 -1.22 17.62 3.37
CA LYS A 99 0.19 17.95 3.15
C LYS A 99 0.73 17.14 1.95
N PRO A 100 1.70 17.69 1.19
CA PRO A 100 2.34 16.94 0.13
C PRO A 100 2.99 15.68 0.71
N ASN A 101 3.01 14.60 -0.07
CA ASN A 101 3.60 13.35 0.40
C ASN A 101 5.11 13.53 0.61
N PRO A 102 5.65 13.19 1.80
CA PRO A 102 7.05 13.45 2.14
C PRO A 102 8.04 12.68 1.26
N ARG A 103 7.60 11.58 0.62
CA ARG A 103 8.47 10.81 -0.29
C ARG A 103 8.56 11.44 -1.68
N LYS A 104 7.43 11.85 -2.26
CA LYS A 104 7.35 12.58 -3.53
C LYS A 104 6.09 13.43 -3.57
N GLY A 105 6.21 14.74 -3.74
CA GLY A 105 5.08 15.67 -3.76
C GLY A 105 4.05 15.41 -4.89
N THR A 106 4.46 14.74 -5.97
CA THR A 106 3.58 14.35 -7.09
C THR A 106 2.69 13.15 -6.77
N TRP A 107 2.96 12.44 -5.68
CA TRP A 107 2.12 11.32 -5.24
C TRP A 107 0.89 11.82 -4.50
N ASN A 108 -0.04 10.90 -4.24
CA ASN A 108 -1.24 11.19 -3.46
C ASN A 108 -0.90 11.88 -2.14
N GLN A 109 -1.62 12.96 -1.86
CA GLN A 109 -1.45 13.79 -0.67
C GLN A 109 -1.60 12.99 0.62
N MET A 110 -0.90 13.44 1.66
CA MET A 110 -0.98 12.90 3.00
C MET A 110 -2.06 13.65 3.78
N PHE A 111 -3.02 12.90 4.32
CA PHE A 111 -4.05 13.42 5.22
C PHE A 111 -3.63 13.17 6.67
N LEU A 112 -3.58 14.24 7.47
CA LEU A 112 -3.25 14.20 8.89
C LEU A 112 -4.49 14.52 9.74
N TYR A 113 -4.78 13.65 10.69
CA TYR A 113 -5.91 13.76 11.63
C TYR A 113 -5.39 13.95 13.05
N CYS A 114 -6.15 14.63 13.89
CA CYS A 114 -5.84 14.76 15.31
C CYS A 114 -6.08 13.42 16.03
N LYS A 115 -5.04 12.86 16.67
CA LYS A 115 -5.10 11.53 17.29
C LYS A 115 -6.17 11.42 18.38
N SER A 116 -6.31 12.45 19.21
CA SER A 116 -7.28 12.45 20.32
C SER A 116 -8.73 12.38 19.81
N SER A 117 -9.06 13.13 18.75
CA SER A 117 -10.38 13.09 18.11
C SER A 117 -10.70 11.70 17.55
N ILE A 118 -9.73 11.09 16.87
CA ILE A 118 -9.86 9.73 16.32
C ILE A 118 -9.98 8.68 17.44
N GLU A 119 -9.18 8.80 18.50
CA GLU A 119 -9.23 7.90 19.66
C GLU A 119 -10.60 7.94 20.34
N GLN A 120 -11.13 9.13 20.60
CA GLN A 120 -12.45 9.30 21.20
C GLN A 120 -13.55 8.66 20.35
N PHE A 121 -13.49 8.84 19.02
CA PHE A 121 -14.46 8.21 18.12
C PHE A 121 -14.33 6.68 18.11
N ALA A 122 -13.10 6.17 18.06
CA ALA A 122 -12.85 4.74 18.06
C ALA A 122 -13.30 4.07 19.37
N ILE A 123 -13.06 4.72 20.51
CA ILE A 123 -13.54 4.28 21.83
C ILE A 123 -15.07 4.27 21.86
N LYS A 124 -15.73 5.31 21.35
CA LYS A 124 -17.21 5.32 21.25
C LYS A 124 -17.76 4.18 20.39
N LYS A 125 -17.05 3.81 19.32
CA LYS A 125 -17.48 2.75 18.39
C LYS A 125 -17.20 1.33 18.89
N TYR A 126 -16.07 1.13 19.56
CA TYR A 126 -15.55 -0.19 19.95
C TYR A 126 -15.48 -0.39 21.47
N GLY A 127 -16.05 0.50 22.27
CA GLY A 127 -16.05 0.45 23.73
C GLY A 127 -14.73 0.90 24.36
N SER A 128 -13.62 0.24 24.01
CA SER A 128 -12.32 0.49 24.65
C SER A 128 -11.13 0.27 23.70
N LEU A 129 -9.98 0.88 24.03
CA LEU A 129 -8.73 0.65 23.28
C LEU A 129 -8.25 -0.82 23.40
N GLU A 130 -8.57 -1.48 24.52
CA GLU A 130 -8.25 -2.90 24.72
C GLU A 130 -9.03 -3.81 23.77
N GLU A 131 -10.31 -3.53 23.57
CA GLU A 131 -11.16 -4.27 22.63
C GLU A 131 -10.66 -4.12 21.19
N ILE A 132 -10.28 -2.91 20.79
CA ILE A 132 -9.65 -2.67 19.48
C ILE A 132 -8.38 -3.53 19.33
N SER A 133 -7.54 -3.58 20.36
CA SER A 133 -6.32 -4.40 20.36
C SER A 133 -6.63 -5.90 20.24
N LYS A 134 -7.64 -6.41 20.97
CA LYS A 134 -8.11 -7.80 20.87
C LYS A 134 -8.61 -8.12 19.46
N LEU A 135 -9.43 -7.24 18.87
CA LEU A 135 -9.94 -7.38 17.50
C LEU A 135 -8.81 -7.40 16.45
N LYS A 136 -7.79 -6.57 16.61
CA LYS A 136 -6.61 -6.60 15.73
C LYS A 136 -5.89 -7.94 15.79
N LYS A 137 -5.61 -8.44 17.00
CA LYS A 137 -4.95 -9.75 17.21
C LYS A 137 -5.75 -10.88 16.58
N GLN A 138 -7.08 -10.86 16.72
CA GLN A 138 -7.96 -11.84 16.06
C GLN A 138 -7.85 -11.77 14.53
N LYS A 139 -7.96 -10.57 13.94
CA LYS A 139 -7.81 -10.37 12.48
C LYS A 139 -6.44 -10.83 11.98
N GLU A 140 -5.38 -10.60 12.73
CA GLU A 140 -4.03 -11.04 12.39
C GLU A 140 -3.91 -12.57 12.40
N CYS A 141 -4.39 -13.21 13.46
CA CYS A 141 -4.47 -14.68 13.54
C CYS A 141 -5.26 -15.27 12.36
N GLU A 142 -6.37 -14.67 11.96
CA GLU A 142 -7.14 -15.11 10.80
C GLU A 142 -6.38 -14.94 9.47
N LYS A 143 -5.70 -13.81 9.29
CA LYS A 143 -4.84 -13.57 8.11
C LYS A 143 -3.75 -14.64 8.03
N LEU A 144 -3.10 -14.96 9.14
CA LEU A 144 -2.09 -16.01 9.21
C LEU A 144 -2.68 -17.39 8.88
N LYS A 145 -3.83 -17.75 9.47
CA LYS A 145 -4.55 -19.00 9.15
C LYS A 145 -4.89 -19.10 7.65
N LYS A 146 -5.34 -18.00 7.03
CA LYS A 146 -5.63 -17.95 5.58
C LYS A 146 -4.35 -18.14 4.75
N LYS A 147 -3.23 -17.50 5.11
CA LYS A 147 -1.93 -17.69 4.46
C LYS A 147 -1.45 -19.14 4.55
N VAL A 148 -1.50 -19.74 5.75
CA VAL A 148 -1.12 -21.15 5.95
C VAL A 148 -1.99 -22.09 5.11
N LYS A 149 -3.32 -21.88 5.09
CA LYS A 149 -4.23 -22.66 4.23
C LYS A 149 -3.88 -22.52 2.74
N LYS A 150 -3.53 -21.32 2.29
CA LYS A 150 -3.10 -21.07 0.89
C LYS A 150 -1.80 -21.82 0.57
N ILE A 151 -0.81 -21.77 1.46
CA ILE A 151 0.46 -22.49 1.30
C ILE A 151 0.22 -24.01 1.27
N LYS A 152 -0.57 -24.56 2.20
CA LYS A 152 -0.91 -25.99 2.21
C LYS A 152 -1.57 -26.44 0.90
N LYS A 153 -2.49 -25.64 0.34
CA LYS A 153 -3.11 -25.93 -0.97
C LYS A 153 -2.09 -25.91 -2.11
N LEU A 154 -1.15 -24.96 -2.12
CA LEU A 154 -0.09 -24.89 -3.13
C LEU A 154 0.83 -26.11 -3.05
N VAL A 155 1.29 -26.48 -1.86
CA VAL A 155 2.14 -27.67 -1.65
C VAL A 155 1.44 -28.94 -2.12
N LYS A 156 0.16 -29.14 -1.77
CA LYS A 156 -0.62 -30.31 -2.23
C LYS A 156 -0.69 -30.37 -3.76
N LYS A 157 -0.97 -29.25 -4.43
CA LYS A 157 -1.01 -29.15 -5.90
C LYS A 157 0.36 -29.46 -6.53
N SER A 158 1.45 -28.97 -5.96
CA SER A 158 2.80 -29.25 -6.46
C SER A 158 3.15 -30.73 -6.32
N LYS A 159 2.88 -31.35 -5.16
CA LYS A 159 3.09 -32.80 -4.95
C LYS A 159 2.31 -33.65 -5.95
N THR A 160 1.03 -33.34 -6.17
CA THR A 160 0.22 -34.07 -7.18
C THR A 160 0.78 -33.94 -8.59
N LYS A 161 1.29 -32.76 -8.97
CA LYS A 161 1.89 -32.56 -10.31
C LYS A 161 3.16 -33.38 -10.49
N VAL A 162 4.03 -33.41 -9.49
CA VAL A 162 5.28 -34.20 -9.51
C VAL A 162 4.97 -35.70 -9.59
N VAL A 163 4.05 -36.18 -8.75
CA VAL A 163 3.64 -37.61 -8.75
C VAL A 163 3.01 -38.01 -10.10
N ILE A 164 2.09 -37.21 -10.65
CA ILE A 164 1.50 -37.49 -11.97
C ILE A 164 2.56 -37.48 -13.08
N SER A 165 3.56 -36.59 -13.02
CA SER A 165 4.64 -36.56 -14.02
C SER A 165 5.55 -37.80 -13.95
N GLN A 166 5.71 -38.40 -12.77
CA GLN A 166 6.48 -39.62 -12.56
C GLN A 166 5.69 -40.89 -12.95
N ILE A 167 4.37 -40.91 -12.75
CA ILE A 167 3.51 -42.06 -13.11
C ILE A 167 3.28 -42.18 -14.62
N LYS A 168 3.49 -41.10 -15.40
CA LYS A 168 3.46 -41.17 -16.87
C LYS A 168 4.74 -41.84 -17.39
N GLU A 169 4.85 -43.15 -17.22
CA GLU A 169 5.70 -43.94 -18.10
C GLU A 169 5.17 -43.75 -19.53
N LYS A 170 5.96 -43.06 -20.35
CA LYS A 170 5.61 -42.82 -21.75
C LYS A 170 5.69 -44.17 -22.46
N HIS A 171 4.54 -44.82 -22.64
CA HIS A 171 4.42 -45.97 -23.52
C HIS A 171 4.97 -45.59 -24.91
N LYS A 172 6.09 -46.23 -25.31
CA LYS A 172 6.64 -46.06 -26.64
C LYS A 172 5.84 -46.95 -27.59
N HIS A 173 5.20 -46.35 -28.58
CA HIS A 173 4.43 -47.10 -29.56
C HIS A 173 5.36 -47.77 -30.57
N TYR A 174 5.38 -49.11 -30.57
CA TYR A 174 5.96 -49.92 -31.62
C TYR A 174 4.82 -50.49 -32.47
N PHE A 175 4.75 -50.10 -33.74
CA PHE A 175 3.69 -50.53 -34.66
C PHE A 175 4.17 -51.73 -35.47
N LYS A 176 3.41 -52.83 -35.41
CA LYS A 176 3.59 -54.01 -36.27
C LYS A 176 2.62 -53.92 -37.44
N GLN A 177 3.09 -54.23 -38.64
CA GLN A 177 2.27 -54.15 -39.84
C GLN A 177 1.25 -55.30 -39.88
N LYS A 178 -0.02 -54.96 -40.10
CA LYS A 178 -1.12 -55.91 -40.31
C LYS A 178 -1.99 -55.40 -41.46
N GLY A 179 -1.64 -55.79 -42.68
CA GLY A 179 -2.23 -55.25 -43.92
C GLY A 179 -1.76 -53.82 -44.18
N ASN A 180 -2.70 -52.90 -44.46
CA ASN A 180 -2.43 -51.48 -44.72
C ASN A 180 -2.40 -50.62 -43.43
N LYS A 181 -2.42 -51.26 -42.26
CA LYS A 181 -2.42 -50.59 -40.96
C LYS A 181 -1.24 -51.06 -40.11
N GLY A 182 -0.62 -50.12 -39.39
CA GLY A 182 0.30 -50.40 -38.30
C GLY A 182 -0.48 -50.47 -36.99
N VAL A 183 -0.40 -51.59 -36.28
CA VAL A 183 -1.08 -51.78 -34.98
C VAL A 183 -0.04 -51.88 -33.89
N CYS A 184 -0.23 -51.09 -32.82
CA CYS A 184 0.58 -51.17 -31.62
C CYS A 184 -0.08 -52.11 -30.59
N ASP A 185 0.71 -52.77 -29.74
CA ASP A 185 0.22 -53.70 -28.73
C ASP A 185 -0.74 -53.03 -27.70
N CYS A 186 -0.75 -51.69 -27.61
CA CYS A 186 -1.73 -50.94 -26.82
C CYS A 186 -3.09 -50.71 -27.52
N GLY A 187 -3.30 -51.26 -28.72
CA GLY A 187 -4.53 -51.11 -29.49
C GLY A 187 -4.62 -49.84 -30.36
N MET A 188 -3.53 -49.10 -30.54
CA MET A 188 -3.49 -47.94 -31.44
C MET A 188 -3.22 -48.38 -32.88
N GLU A 189 -4.03 -47.91 -33.83
CA GLU A 189 -3.90 -48.19 -35.26
C GLU A 189 -3.48 -46.92 -36.01
N ILE A 190 -2.52 -47.04 -36.93
CA ILE A 190 -2.14 -45.99 -37.89
C ILE A 190 -2.25 -46.53 -39.31
N GLU A 191 -2.65 -45.69 -40.25
CA GLU A 191 -2.63 -46.03 -41.67
C GLU A 191 -1.20 -45.92 -42.20
N MET A 192 -0.70 -46.97 -42.85
CA MET A 192 0.63 -46.97 -43.45
C MET A 192 0.48 -46.86 -44.97
N THR A 193 0.83 -45.71 -45.53
CA THR A 193 0.97 -45.53 -46.97
C THR A 193 2.32 -46.06 -47.40
N THR A 194 2.32 -47.19 -48.13
CA THR A 194 3.51 -47.70 -48.81
C THR A 194 3.85 -46.76 -49.96
N LEU A 195 5.06 -46.19 -49.94
CA LEU A 195 5.68 -45.49 -51.08
C LEU A 195 5.98 -46.47 -52.22
#